data_AF-A0A9C8HX84-F1
#
_entry.id   AF-A0A9C8HX84-F1
#
_cell.length_a   1.000
_cell.length_b   1.000
_cell.length_c   1.000
_cell.angle_alpha   90.00
_cell.angle_beta   90.00
_cell.angle_gamma   90.00
#
_symmetry.space_group_name_H-M   'P 1'
#
loop_
_entity.id
_entity.type
_entity.pdbx_description
1 polymer ?
#
loop_
_entity_poly.entity_id
_entity_poly.type
_entity_poly.pdbx_seq_one_letter_code
_entity_poly.pdbx_strand_id
1 'polypeptide(L)'
;MVDKFAGFFIDEISGEHKKIINKITAAFKKKDWVRGILLTGSYADENIEKDIFSDIDICIVIKRSEIKFIEKNIKAVLREFTDPVFFHRVPCGNLSFSLWALPFIRIDISFKELKDVNPRFKINRHVKILFDRSSLVKNYLKNKKTLTKRISLSKITDLDALFWMTIFFIFTKIERNDFCAVYDAFHLIVVKVLLKLRKMDYNSPPDIHIHNIMKKDPFLYQELEVILDFPNEPTDSMLRSIILYKNLVKRVLRQEGLSFEPEAEQLVLRTIQRGLISKPKRWG
;
A
#
# COMPACT_ATOMS: atom_id res chain seq x y z
N MET A 1 -5.22 -2.22 -35.51
CA MET A 1 -6.68 -2.07 -35.30
C MET A 1 -7.04 -1.79 -33.82
N VAL A 2 -6.11 -2.00 -32.87
CA VAL A 2 -6.26 -1.72 -31.44
C VAL A 2 -5.95 -0.24 -31.08
N ASP A 3 -5.13 0.44 -31.88
CA ASP A 3 -4.66 1.81 -31.55
C ASP A 3 -5.66 2.94 -31.83
N LYS A 4 -6.73 2.69 -32.59
CA LYS A 4 -7.74 3.72 -32.90
C LYS A 4 -8.86 3.85 -31.86
N PHE A 5 -8.94 2.93 -30.90
CA PHE A 5 -9.93 2.99 -29.81
C PHE A 5 -9.37 3.61 -28.52
N ALA A 6 -8.06 3.63 -28.30
CA ALA A 6 -7.48 4.13 -27.05
C ALA A 6 -7.68 5.64 -26.83
N GLY A 7 -7.63 6.44 -27.90
CA GLY A 7 -7.68 7.91 -27.78
C GLY A 7 -9.06 8.48 -27.42
N PHE A 8 -10.16 7.83 -27.79
CA PHE A 8 -11.52 8.33 -27.51
C PHE A 8 -12.03 7.97 -26.10
N PHE A 9 -11.51 6.89 -25.49
CA PHE A 9 -11.99 6.42 -24.18
C PHE A 9 -11.28 7.07 -22.98
N ILE A 10 -10.02 7.50 -23.12
CA ILE A 10 -9.21 7.97 -21.97
C ILE A 10 -9.73 9.31 -21.42
N ASP A 11 -10.13 10.25 -22.29
CA ASP A 11 -10.65 11.55 -21.85
C ASP A 11 -12.07 11.46 -21.26
N GLU A 12 -12.94 10.61 -21.82
CA GLU A 12 -14.30 10.36 -21.33
C GLU A 12 -14.33 9.68 -19.95
N ILE A 13 -13.41 8.73 -19.69
CA ILE A 13 -13.39 7.97 -18.43
C ILE A 13 -12.83 8.79 -17.25
N SER A 14 -11.96 9.78 -17.50
CA SER A 14 -11.60 10.77 -16.48
C SER A 14 -12.83 11.59 -16.01
N GLY A 15 -13.82 11.73 -16.89
CA GLY A 15 -15.10 12.39 -16.63
C GLY A 15 -16.00 11.57 -15.69
N GLU A 16 -16.07 10.25 -15.86
CA GLU A 16 -16.92 9.39 -15.02
C GLU A 16 -16.50 9.41 -13.55
N HIS A 17 -15.20 9.35 -13.27
CA HIS A 17 -14.69 9.46 -11.90
C HIS A 17 -15.07 10.80 -11.26
N LYS A 18 -14.92 11.91 -12.01
CA LYS A 18 -15.34 13.24 -11.54
C LYS A 18 -16.86 13.30 -11.33
N LYS A 19 -17.67 12.69 -12.20
CA LYS A 19 -19.14 12.60 -12.03
C LYS A 19 -19.49 11.86 -10.75
N ILE A 20 -18.85 10.73 -10.46
CA ILE A 20 -19.04 9.96 -9.22
C ILE A 20 -18.65 10.80 -8.00
N ILE A 21 -17.45 11.41 -8.00
CA ILE A 21 -16.99 12.28 -6.92
C ILE A 21 -18.00 13.41 -6.66
N ASN A 22 -18.53 14.02 -7.71
CA ASN A 22 -19.53 15.08 -7.62
C ASN A 22 -20.87 14.56 -7.06
N LYS A 23 -21.34 13.38 -7.48
CA LYS A 23 -22.55 12.75 -6.94
C LYS A 23 -22.41 12.45 -5.45
N ILE A 24 -21.29 11.84 -5.04
CA ILE A 24 -20.96 11.58 -3.64
C ILE A 24 -20.96 12.89 -2.84
N THR A 25 -20.25 13.90 -3.34
CA THR A 25 -20.16 15.21 -2.69
C THR A 25 -21.53 15.86 -2.54
N ALA A 26 -22.36 15.81 -3.59
CA ALA A 26 -23.70 16.39 -3.59
C ALA A 26 -24.67 15.68 -2.62
N ALA A 27 -24.59 14.35 -2.52
CA ALA A 27 -25.40 13.55 -1.59
C ALA A 27 -25.04 13.86 -0.14
N PHE A 28 -23.75 13.82 0.20
CA PHE A 28 -23.29 13.97 1.59
C PHE A 28 -23.25 15.41 2.08
N LYS A 29 -22.97 16.43 1.23
CA LYS A 29 -22.89 17.83 1.71
C LYS A 29 -24.20 18.34 2.31
N LYS A 30 -25.33 17.79 1.87
CA LYS A 30 -26.68 18.12 2.35
C LYS A 30 -27.01 17.53 3.71
N LYS A 31 -26.22 16.56 4.19
CA LYS A 31 -26.48 15.85 5.46
C LYS A 31 -25.93 16.66 6.63
N ASP A 32 -26.78 16.98 7.61
CA ASP A 32 -26.37 17.78 8.77
C ASP A 32 -25.36 17.12 9.70
N TRP A 33 -25.24 15.81 9.59
CA TRP A 33 -24.24 15.03 10.29
C TRP A 33 -22.89 14.97 9.60
N VAL A 34 -22.77 15.45 8.36
CA VAL A 34 -21.49 15.56 7.65
C VAL A 34 -20.80 16.85 8.03
N ARG A 35 -19.57 16.73 8.54
CA ARG A 35 -18.68 17.83 8.90
C ARG A 35 -17.68 18.16 7.80
N GLY A 36 -17.35 17.20 6.96
CA GLY A 36 -16.50 17.44 5.81
C GLY A 36 -16.39 16.22 4.91
N ILE A 37 -15.88 16.44 3.70
CA ILE A 37 -15.67 15.41 2.68
C ILE A 37 -14.25 15.58 2.17
N LEU A 38 -13.46 14.53 2.30
CA LEU A 38 -12.07 14.49 1.91
C LEU A 38 -11.90 13.48 0.78
N LEU A 39 -11.34 13.93 -0.33
CA LEU A 39 -10.83 13.05 -1.38
C LEU A 39 -9.38 12.74 -1.08
N THR A 40 -8.99 11.47 -1.17
CA THR A 40 -7.62 11.00 -0.97
C THR A 40 -7.15 10.21 -2.20
N GLY A 41 -5.95 9.62 -2.15
CA GLY A 41 -5.44 8.81 -3.26
C GLY A 41 -5.05 9.63 -4.49
N SER A 42 -5.00 8.97 -5.66
CA SER A 42 -4.55 9.58 -6.92
C SER A 42 -5.41 10.78 -7.34
N TYR A 43 -6.72 10.74 -7.09
CA TYR A 43 -7.65 11.83 -7.40
C TYR A 43 -7.48 13.07 -6.52
N ALA A 44 -6.77 12.97 -5.39
CA ALA A 44 -6.46 14.10 -4.52
C ALA A 44 -5.12 14.78 -4.84
N ASP A 45 -4.21 14.12 -5.55
CA ASP A 45 -2.89 14.64 -5.92
C ASP A 45 -2.87 15.05 -7.39
N GLU A 46 -2.61 16.31 -7.67
CA GLU A 46 -2.53 16.85 -9.04
C GLU A 46 -1.29 16.34 -9.79
N ASN A 47 -0.27 15.86 -9.06
CA ASN A 47 0.99 15.36 -9.62
C ASN A 47 0.96 13.85 -9.90
N ILE A 48 -0.12 13.16 -9.54
CA ILE A 48 -0.31 11.75 -9.83
C ILE A 48 -1.16 11.63 -11.10
N GLU A 49 -0.65 10.81 -12.03
CA GLU A 49 -1.35 10.40 -13.24
C GLU A 49 -2.59 9.59 -12.87
N LYS A 50 -3.73 9.96 -13.44
CA LYS A 50 -5.02 9.35 -13.19
C LYS A 50 -5.44 8.66 -14.47
N ASP A 51 -5.85 7.42 -14.36
CA ASP A 51 -6.28 6.61 -15.49
C ASP A 51 -7.62 5.93 -15.19
N ILE A 52 -8.04 5.08 -16.11
CA ILE A 52 -9.31 4.36 -16.06
C ILE A 52 -9.34 3.29 -14.96
N PHE A 53 -8.18 2.94 -14.40
CA PHE A 53 -8.00 1.93 -13.37
C PHE A 53 -7.83 2.54 -11.97
N SER A 54 -7.91 3.86 -11.88
CA SER A 54 -7.70 4.60 -10.63
C SER A 54 -8.92 4.50 -9.72
N ASP A 55 -8.74 4.00 -8.50
CA ASP A 55 -9.80 3.96 -7.49
C ASP A 55 -10.17 5.38 -6.98
N ILE A 56 -11.38 5.53 -6.45
CA ILE A 56 -11.83 6.75 -5.75
C ILE A 56 -11.77 6.54 -4.25
N ASP A 57 -10.82 7.19 -3.57
CA ASP A 57 -10.74 7.16 -2.10
C ASP A 57 -11.42 8.38 -1.47
N ILE A 58 -12.49 8.17 -0.70
CA ILE A 58 -13.22 9.24 -0.02
C ILE A 58 -13.36 8.97 1.49
N CYS A 59 -13.10 10.01 2.29
CA CYS A 59 -13.36 10.03 3.71
C CYS A 59 -14.44 11.06 4.03
N ILE A 60 -15.58 10.58 4.51
CA ILE A 60 -16.69 11.39 5.01
C ILE A 60 -16.48 11.62 6.51
N VAL A 61 -16.24 12.87 6.90
CA VAL A 61 -16.11 13.25 8.31
C VAL A 61 -17.50 13.45 8.88
N ILE A 62 -17.86 12.68 9.91
CA ILE A 62 -19.22 12.61 10.46
C ILE A 62 -19.29 13.00 11.94
N LYS A 63 -20.49 13.32 12.42
CA LYS A 63 -20.78 13.37 13.86
C LYS A 63 -20.71 11.96 14.45
N ARG A 64 -20.15 11.84 15.66
CA ARG A 64 -20.08 10.58 16.41
C ARG A 64 -21.43 9.90 16.62
N SER A 65 -22.50 10.70 16.79
CA SER A 65 -23.87 10.20 16.99
C SER A 65 -24.36 9.33 15.84
N GLU A 66 -23.84 9.52 14.62
CA GLU A 66 -24.36 8.83 13.44
C GLU A 66 -23.69 7.50 13.12
N ILE A 67 -22.63 7.11 13.82
CA ILE A 67 -21.89 5.89 13.50
C ILE A 67 -22.83 4.68 13.46
N LYS A 68 -23.66 4.51 14.50
CA LYS A 68 -24.63 3.41 14.59
C LYS A 68 -25.71 3.49 13.51
N PHE A 69 -26.15 4.70 13.15
CA PHE A 69 -27.13 4.89 12.09
C PHE A 69 -26.55 4.45 10.74
N ILE A 70 -25.35 4.91 10.38
CA ILE A 70 -24.70 4.59 9.12
C ILE A 70 -24.40 3.09 9.03
N GLU A 71 -23.91 2.48 10.13
CA GLU A 71 -23.62 1.04 10.16
C GLU A 71 -24.86 0.19 9.83
N LYS A 72 -26.00 0.53 10.43
CA LYS A 72 -27.27 -0.18 10.21
C LYS A 72 -27.88 0.10 8.83
N ASN A 73 -27.63 1.27 8.27
CA ASN A 73 -28.29 1.75 7.05
C ASN A 73 -27.35 1.89 5.85
N ILE A 74 -26.16 1.26 5.88
CA ILE A 74 -25.11 1.52 4.89
C ILE A 74 -25.59 1.33 3.45
N LYS A 75 -26.37 0.28 3.16
CA LYS A 75 -26.92 0.04 1.81
C LYS A 75 -27.77 1.22 1.32
N ALA A 76 -28.63 1.76 2.18
CA ALA A 76 -29.46 2.91 1.84
C ALA A 76 -28.61 4.17 1.65
N VAL A 77 -27.61 4.39 2.52
CA VAL A 77 -26.67 5.52 2.42
C VAL A 77 -25.88 5.48 1.10
N LEU A 78 -25.41 4.31 0.68
CA LEU A 78 -24.65 4.17 -0.57
C LEU A 78 -25.53 4.43 -1.81
N ARG A 79 -26.79 3.96 -1.78
CA ARG A 79 -27.79 4.17 -2.84
C ARG A 79 -28.14 5.62 -3.12
N GLU A 80 -27.78 6.54 -2.23
CA GLU A 80 -28.01 7.97 -2.46
C GLU A 80 -27.12 8.58 -3.54
N PHE A 81 -25.99 7.95 -3.88
CA PHE A 81 -25.07 8.47 -4.89
C PHE A 81 -24.73 7.46 -5.99
N THR A 82 -24.91 6.17 -5.75
CA THR A 82 -24.71 5.12 -6.75
C THR A 82 -25.46 3.86 -6.37
N ASP A 83 -25.84 3.03 -7.34
CA ASP A 83 -26.28 1.67 -7.07
C ASP A 83 -25.08 0.72 -7.24
N PRO A 84 -24.44 0.29 -6.14
CA PRO A 84 -23.22 -0.51 -6.23
C PRO A 84 -23.52 -1.90 -6.79
N VAL A 85 -22.73 -2.34 -7.77
CA VAL A 85 -22.79 -3.72 -8.29
C VAL A 85 -22.41 -4.71 -7.19
N PHE A 86 -21.37 -4.37 -6.41
CA PHE A 86 -20.95 -5.08 -5.22
C PHE A 86 -20.33 -4.11 -4.22
N PHE A 87 -20.46 -4.44 -2.93
CA PHE A 87 -19.78 -3.71 -1.86
C PHE A 87 -19.44 -4.65 -0.70
N HIS A 88 -18.35 -4.36 0.00
CA HIS A 88 -17.97 -5.07 1.21
C HIS A 88 -17.42 -4.12 2.27
N ARG A 89 -17.51 -4.53 3.54
CA ARG A 89 -16.83 -3.83 4.64
C ARG A 89 -15.35 -4.15 4.60
N VAL A 90 -14.50 -3.15 4.79
CA VAL A 90 -13.05 -3.31 4.86
C VAL A 90 -12.65 -3.56 6.33
N PRO A 91 -11.89 -4.63 6.65
CA PRO A 91 -11.60 -5.02 8.03
C PRO A 91 -10.71 -4.05 8.83
N CYS A 92 -10.04 -3.11 8.18
CA CYS A 92 -8.96 -2.31 8.78
C CYS A 92 -9.35 -0.88 9.22
N GLY A 93 -10.65 -0.59 9.36
CA GLY A 93 -11.11 0.73 9.83
C GLY A 93 -12.52 0.73 10.42
N ASN A 94 -12.78 1.68 11.31
CA ASN A 94 -14.15 1.99 11.76
C ASN A 94 -14.94 2.52 10.54
N LEU A 95 -16.02 1.83 10.16
CA LEU A 95 -16.89 2.15 9.01
C LEU A 95 -16.15 2.47 7.70
N SER A 96 -15.35 1.52 7.20
CA SER A 96 -14.77 1.57 5.85
C SER A 96 -15.42 0.54 4.94
N PHE A 97 -15.69 0.92 3.70
CA PHE A 97 -16.34 0.09 2.68
C PHE A 97 -15.65 0.27 1.33
N SER A 98 -15.52 -0.81 0.58
CA SER A 98 -15.16 -0.78 -0.83
C SER A 98 -16.39 -1.17 -1.63
N LEU A 99 -16.66 -0.45 -2.71
CA LEU A 99 -17.79 -0.71 -3.59
C LEU A 99 -17.42 -0.42 -5.04
N TRP A 100 -18.16 -1.02 -5.98
CA TRP A 100 -17.97 -0.80 -7.40
C TRP A 100 -19.22 -0.19 -8.00
N ALA A 101 -19.06 1.00 -8.57
CA ALA A 101 -20.10 1.71 -9.29
C ALA A 101 -19.90 1.50 -10.79
N LEU A 102 -20.98 1.48 -11.58
CA LEU A 102 -20.85 1.46 -13.04
C LEU A 102 -20.14 2.74 -13.54
N PRO A 103 -19.17 2.64 -14.48
CA PRO A 103 -18.75 1.46 -15.25
C PRO A 103 -17.58 0.67 -14.61
N PHE A 104 -17.80 0.03 -13.46
CA PHE A 104 -16.82 -0.72 -12.66
C PHE A 104 -15.68 0.12 -12.04
N ILE A 105 -15.99 1.36 -11.69
CA ILE A 105 -15.10 2.22 -10.90
C ILE A 105 -15.20 1.80 -9.43
N ARG A 106 -14.07 1.41 -8.85
CA ARG A 106 -13.98 1.11 -7.42
C ARG A 106 -13.94 2.40 -6.61
N ILE A 107 -14.71 2.42 -5.53
CA ILE A 107 -14.82 3.52 -4.58
C ILE A 107 -14.55 2.95 -3.19
N ASP A 108 -13.48 3.43 -2.57
CA ASP A 108 -13.17 3.16 -1.16
C ASP A 108 -13.69 4.34 -0.33
N ILE A 109 -14.80 4.12 0.39
CA ILE A 109 -15.44 5.12 1.23
C ILE A 109 -15.24 4.80 2.71
N SER A 110 -14.87 5.80 3.50
CA SER A 110 -14.76 5.67 4.94
C SER A 110 -15.55 6.75 5.67
N PHE A 111 -16.17 6.40 6.79
CA PHE A 111 -16.89 7.33 7.65
C PHE A 111 -16.14 7.46 8.98
N LYS A 112 -15.66 8.66 9.27
CA LYS A 112 -14.76 8.89 10.43
C LYS A 112 -15.22 10.08 11.25
N GLU A 113 -15.02 10.01 12.56
CA GLU A 113 -15.02 11.22 13.37
C GLU A 113 -13.78 12.07 13.02
N LEU A 114 -13.85 13.38 13.28
CA LEU A 114 -12.76 14.29 12.99
C LEU A 114 -11.43 13.86 13.65
N LYS A 115 -11.48 13.36 14.88
CA LYS A 115 -10.30 12.86 15.62
C LYS A 115 -9.64 11.63 14.97
N ASP A 116 -10.41 10.84 14.21
CA ASP A 116 -9.98 9.59 13.58
C ASP A 116 -9.47 9.82 12.16
N VAL A 117 -9.57 11.05 11.64
CA VAL A 117 -8.96 11.46 10.38
C VAL A 117 -7.44 11.36 10.51
N ASN A 118 -6.81 10.64 9.58
CA ASN A 118 -5.40 10.30 9.64
C ASN A 118 -4.54 11.58 9.66
N PRO A 119 -3.68 11.77 10.68
CA PRO A 119 -2.84 12.97 10.77
C PRO A 119 -1.79 13.09 9.66
N ARG A 120 -1.54 12.03 8.89
CA ARG A 120 -0.63 12.05 7.73
C ARG A 120 -1.24 12.69 6.49
N PHE A 121 -2.53 12.99 6.50
CA PHE A 121 -3.21 13.70 5.44
C PHE A 121 -2.69 15.14 5.33
N LYS A 122 -1.71 15.32 4.43
CA LYS A 122 -1.24 16.63 4.01
C LYS A 122 -2.20 17.17 2.95
N ILE A 123 -2.81 18.32 3.24
CA ILE A 123 -3.64 19.07 2.29
C ILE A 123 -2.81 19.33 1.02
N ASN A 124 -3.39 19.09 -0.16
CA ASN A 124 -2.79 19.29 -1.49
C ASN A 124 -1.58 18.39 -1.82
N ARG A 125 -1.32 17.35 -1.03
CA ARG A 125 -0.43 16.24 -1.42
C ARG A 125 -1.12 14.90 -1.36
N HIS A 126 -1.91 14.67 -0.32
CA HIS A 126 -2.62 13.39 -0.13
C HIS A 126 -4.12 13.57 0.06
N VAL A 127 -4.58 14.81 0.26
CA VAL A 127 -5.99 15.12 0.54
C VAL A 127 -6.42 16.40 -0.14
N LYS A 128 -7.56 16.33 -0.82
CA LYS A 128 -8.34 17.47 -1.32
C LYS A 128 -9.63 17.58 -0.52
N ILE A 129 -9.88 18.75 0.06
CA ILE A 129 -11.12 19.03 0.80
C ILE A 129 -12.20 19.37 -0.22
N LEU A 130 -13.20 18.48 -0.38
CA LEU A 130 -14.34 18.70 -1.29
C LEU A 130 -15.49 19.46 -0.60
N PHE A 131 -15.60 19.32 0.72
CA PHE A 131 -16.58 20.03 1.55
C PHE A 131 -16.03 20.16 2.98
N ASP A 132 -16.28 21.30 3.61
CA ASP A 132 -15.89 21.55 4.99
C ASP A 132 -16.92 22.45 5.69
N ARG A 133 -17.68 21.87 6.62
CA ARG A 133 -18.69 22.61 7.37
C ARG A 133 -17.97 23.45 8.42
N SER A 134 -18.06 24.77 8.26
CA SER A 134 -17.47 25.76 9.19
C SER A 134 -15.94 25.66 9.32
N SER A 135 -15.24 25.23 8.26
CA SER A 135 -13.76 25.10 8.23
C SER A 135 -13.17 24.17 9.31
N LEU A 136 -13.97 23.25 9.86
CA LEU A 136 -13.55 22.34 10.94
C LEU A 136 -12.41 21.43 10.49
N VAL A 137 -12.51 20.85 9.29
CA VAL A 137 -11.51 19.89 8.80
C VAL A 137 -10.21 20.59 8.46
N LYS A 138 -10.28 21.74 7.78
CA LYS A 138 -9.12 22.55 7.43
C LYS A 138 -8.34 22.97 8.68
N ASN A 139 -9.03 23.42 9.73
CA ASN A 139 -8.39 23.81 10.99
C ASN A 139 -7.76 22.62 11.71
N TYR A 140 -8.46 21.48 11.74
CA TYR A 140 -7.93 20.25 12.34
C TYR A 140 -6.64 19.76 11.65
N LEU A 141 -6.62 19.75 10.31
CA LEU A 141 -5.46 19.30 9.53
C LEU A 141 -4.27 20.27 9.64
N LYS A 142 -4.51 21.60 9.72
CA LYS A 142 -3.44 22.60 9.93
C LYS A 142 -2.72 22.43 11.27
N ASN A 143 -3.44 22.07 12.32
CA ASN A 143 -2.90 22.02 13.68
C ASN A 143 -2.18 20.71 14.04
N LYS A 144 -2.30 19.67 13.21
CA LYS A 144 -1.57 18.41 13.41
C LYS A 144 -0.13 18.55 12.95
N LYS A 145 0.82 18.49 13.89
CA LYS A 145 2.24 18.31 13.55
C LYS A 145 2.41 17.02 12.75
N THR A 146 3.06 17.11 11.60
CA THR A 146 3.51 15.93 10.86
C THR A 146 4.46 15.16 11.75
N LEU A 147 4.07 13.97 12.23
CA LEU A 147 4.95 13.12 13.02
C LEU A 147 6.07 12.60 12.10
N THR A 148 7.26 13.18 12.19
CA THR A 148 8.48 12.57 11.66
C THR A 148 8.72 11.30 12.47
N LYS A 149 8.56 10.14 11.82
CA LYS A 149 8.69 8.85 12.48
C LYS A 149 10.17 8.47 12.52
N ARG A 150 10.84 8.74 13.64
CA ARG A 150 12.16 8.17 13.93
C ARG A 150 12.06 6.65 13.81
N ILE A 151 13.00 6.01 13.13
CA ILE A 151 13.00 4.56 12.98
C ILE A 151 13.53 3.96 14.28
N SER A 152 12.76 3.05 14.89
CA SER A 152 13.20 2.35 16.10
C SER A 152 13.98 1.09 15.74
N LEU A 153 15.00 0.78 16.54
CA LEU A 153 15.78 -0.46 16.40
C LEU A 153 14.87 -1.69 16.44
N SER A 154 13.91 -1.73 17.37
CA SER A 154 12.94 -2.83 17.47
C SER A 154 12.21 -3.11 16.13
N LYS A 155 11.86 -2.07 15.37
CA LYS A 155 11.18 -2.27 14.09
C LYS A 155 12.11 -2.89 13.04
N ILE A 156 13.40 -2.59 13.10
CA ILE A 156 14.41 -3.21 12.22
C ILE A 156 14.60 -4.67 12.63
N THR A 157 14.69 -4.96 13.94
CA THR A 157 14.77 -6.32 14.49
C THR A 157 13.57 -7.19 14.07
N ASP A 158 12.35 -6.66 14.11
CA ASP A 158 11.16 -7.40 13.65
C ASP A 158 11.24 -7.78 12.16
N LEU A 159 11.78 -6.88 11.33
CA LEU A 159 11.96 -7.13 9.90
C LEU A 159 13.10 -8.12 9.64
N ASP A 160 14.15 -8.09 10.46
CA ASP A 160 15.27 -9.03 10.39
C ASP A 160 14.84 -10.45 10.71
N ALA A 161 14.12 -10.64 11.82
CA ALA A 161 13.57 -11.94 12.18
C ALA A 161 12.63 -12.49 11.09
N LEU A 162 11.72 -11.65 10.58
CA LEU A 162 10.84 -12.04 9.49
C LEU A 162 11.61 -12.41 8.22
N PHE A 163 12.64 -11.66 7.87
CA PHE A 163 13.45 -11.92 6.68
C PHE A 163 14.16 -13.27 6.77
N TRP A 164 15.00 -13.47 7.80
CA TRP A 164 15.84 -14.68 7.90
C TRP A 164 15.02 -15.95 8.11
N MET A 165 13.94 -15.88 8.88
CA MET A 165 13.00 -17.00 9.00
C MET A 165 12.40 -17.36 7.63
N THR A 166 12.02 -16.36 6.83
CA THR A 166 11.42 -16.61 5.51
C THR A 166 12.45 -17.10 4.50
N ILE A 167 13.70 -16.62 4.54
CA ILE A 167 14.81 -17.14 3.72
C ILE A 167 15.08 -18.61 4.03
N PHE A 168 15.15 -18.96 5.31
CA PHE A 168 15.31 -20.36 5.70
C PHE A 168 14.13 -21.22 5.20
N PHE A 169 12.90 -20.72 5.34
CA PHE A 169 11.73 -21.39 4.78
C PHE A 169 11.85 -21.59 3.27
N ILE A 170 12.15 -20.53 2.49
CA ILE A 170 12.37 -20.59 1.04
C ILE A 170 13.38 -21.68 0.70
N PHE A 171 14.55 -21.67 1.35
CA PHE A 171 15.57 -22.68 1.15
C PHE A 171 15.01 -24.10 1.33
N THR A 172 14.32 -24.38 2.44
CA THR A 172 13.75 -25.72 2.68
C THR A 172 12.68 -26.13 1.66
N LYS A 173 11.99 -25.16 1.05
CA LYS A 173 10.94 -25.41 0.04
C LYS A 173 11.50 -25.61 -1.35
N ILE A 174 12.55 -24.86 -1.72
CA ILE A 174 13.36 -25.12 -2.92
C ILE A 174 13.88 -26.56 -2.87
N GLU A 175 14.45 -26.96 -1.74
CA GLU A 175 14.98 -28.31 -1.52
C GLU A 175 13.92 -29.43 -1.64
N ARG A 176 12.64 -29.08 -1.52
CA ARG A 176 11.50 -30.01 -1.61
C ARG A 176 10.71 -29.87 -2.91
N ASN A 177 11.13 -29.02 -3.84
CA ASN A 177 10.40 -28.68 -5.06
C ASN A 177 8.97 -28.17 -4.81
N ASP A 178 8.75 -27.48 -3.68
CA ASP A 178 7.46 -26.89 -3.30
C ASP A 178 7.41 -25.42 -3.76
N PHE A 179 7.35 -25.22 -5.08
CA PHE A 179 7.53 -23.91 -5.70
C PHE A 179 6.35 -22.95 -5.45
N CYS A 180 5.15 -23.47 -5.17
CA CYS A 180 4.03 -22.62 -4.73
C CYS A 180 4.33 -21.95 -3.39
N ALA A 181 4.86 -22.69 -2.42
CA ALA A 181 5.26 -22.10 -1.14
C ALA A 181 6.44 -21.12 -1.29
N VAL A 182 7.34 -21.37 -2.25
CA VAL A 182 8.43 -20.45 -2.58
C VAL A 182 7.88 -19.13 -3.14
N TYR A 183 6.87 -19.18 -4.03
CA TYR A 183 6.21 -17.99 -4.59
C TYR A 183 5.68 -17.07 -3.49
N ASP A 184 4.88 -17.64 -2.58
CA ASP A 184 4.24 -16.89 -1.50
C ASP A 184 5.27 -16.27 -0.56
N ALA A 185 6.35 -17.00 -0.27
CA ALA A 185 7.42 -16.53 0.60
C ALA A 185 8.23 -15.39 -0.02
N PHE A 186 8.53 -15.44 -1.33
CA PHE A 186 9.16 -14.30 -2.02
C PHE A 186 8.27 -13.08 -2.02
N HIS A 187 6.98 -13.24 -2.33
CA HIS A 187 6.03 -12.14 -2.29
C HIS A 187 5.96 -11.50 -0.89
N LEU A 188 5.96 -12.33 0.16
CA LEU A 188 6.02 -11.88 1.55
C LEU A 188 7.27 -11.04 1.83
N ILE A 189 8.46 -11.51 1.48
CA ILE A 189 9.73 -10.79 1.69
C ILE A 189 9.70 -9.44 0.96
N VAL A 190 9.32 -9.43 -0.32
CA VAL A 190 9.29 -8.20 -1.13
C VAL A 190 8.37 -7.17 -0.49
N VAL A 191 7.13 -7.53 -0.18
CA VAL A 191 6.10 -6.58 0.28
C VAL A 191 6.26 -6.22 1.76
N LYS A 192 6.60 -7.20 2.62
CA LYS A 192 6.60 -7.00 4.07
C LYS A 192 7.96 -6.62 4.64
N VAL A 193 9.05 -6.88 3.93
CA VAL A 193 10.43 -6.60 4.37
C VAL A 193 11.10 -5.58 3.44
N LEU A 194 11.44 -5.96 2.21
CA LEU A 194 12.33 -5.17 1.34
C LEU A 194 11.75 -3.79 1.02
N LEU A 195 10.47 -3.72 0.61
CA LEU A 195 9.80 -2.43 0.38
C LEU A 195 9.67 -1.60 1.66
N LYS A 196 9.52 -2.22 2.83
CA LYS A 196 9.45 -1.48 4.09
C LYS A 196 10.80 -0.90 4.49
N LEU A 197 11.88 -1.66 4.33
CA LEU A 197 13.23 -1.18 4.54
C LEU A 197 13.58 -0.07 3.56
N ARG A 198 13.18 -0.19 2.29
CA ARG A 198 13.38 0.90 1.34
C ARG A 198 12.66 2.17 1.79
N LYS A 199 11.39 2.10 2.19
CA LYS A 199 10.64 3.26 2.73
C LYS A 199 11.26 3.89 3.99
N MET A 200 12.13 3.16 4.68
CA MET A 200 12.87 3.67 5.83
C MET A 200 14.13 4.44 5.42
N ASP A 201 14.71 4.17 4.26
CA ASP A 201 15.89 4.89 3.74
C ASP A 201 15.54 6.37 3.52
N TYR A 202 16.37 7.30 4.00
CA TYR A 202 16.18 8.74 3.83
C TYR A 202 16.25 9.18 2.37
N ASN A 203 16.94 8.41 1.52
CA ASN A 203 16.97 8.62 0.07
C ASN A 203 15.81 7.93 -0.65
N SER A 204 14.86 7.34 0.09
CA SER A 204 13.66 6.78 -0.52
C SER A 204 12.82 7.88 -1.14
N PRO A 205 12.33 7.68 -2.37
CA PRO A 205 11.26 8.51 -2.89
C PRO A 205 10.08 8.52 -1.92
N PRO A 206 9.41 9.69 -1.75
CA PRO A 206 8.17 9.73 -1.00
C PRO A 206 7.13 8.82 -1.66
N ASP A 207 6.34 8.14 -0.83
CA ASP A 207 5.22 7.30 -1.27
C ASP A 207 5.61 6.19 -2.27
N ILE A 208 6.81 5.62 -2.13
CA ILE A 208 7.18 4.41 -2.88
C ILE A 208 6.28 3.24 -2.47
N HIS A 209 5.66 2.57 -3.43
CA HIS A 209 4.78 1.41 -3.30
C HIS A 209 5.00 0.47 -4.48
N ILE A 210 4.55 -0.78 -4.37
CA ILE A 210 4.79 -1.78 -5.43
C ILE A 210 4.22 -1.36 -6.80
N HIS A 211 3.10 -0.63 -6.84
CA HIS A 211 2.46 -0.19 -8.08
C HIS A 211 3.15 1.01 -8.76
N ASN A 212 4.01 1.75 -8.05
CA ASN A 212 4.68 2.94 -8.60
C ASN A 212 6.21 2.86 -8.55
N ILE A 213 6.75 1.73 -8.07
CA ILE A 213 8.18 1.54 -7.86
C ILE A 213 8.97 1.65 -9.15
N MET A 214 8.46 1.13 -10.27
CA MET A 214 9.13 1.25 -11.57
C MET A 214 9.42 2.71 -11.95
N LYS A 215 8.50 3.64 -11.63
CA LYS A 215 8.66 5.07 -11.92
C LYS A 215 9.49 5.79 -10.87
N LYS A 216 9.36 5.40 -9.59
CA LYS A 216 9.96 6.12 -8.45
C LYS A 216 11.36 5.63 -8.10
N ASP A 217 11.62 4.34 -8.29
CA ASP A 217 12.89 3.67 -8.00
C ASP A 217 13.14 2.54 -9.01
N PRO A 218 13.49 2.88 -10.27
CA PRO A 218 13.67 1.89 -11.34
C PRO A 218 14.73 0.85 -11.01
N PHE A 219 15.78 1.22 -10.26
CA PHE A 219 16.83 0.31 -9.84
C PHE A 219 16.29 -0.76 -8.88
N LEU A 220 15.55 -0.34 -7.84
CA LEU A 220 14.94 -1.33 -6.95
C LEU A 220 13.91 -2.18 -7.69
N TYR A 221 13.16 -1.61 -8.64
CA TYR A 221 12.22 -2.38 -9.45
C TYR A 221 12.92 -3.51 -10.21
N GLN A 222 14.04 -3.24 -10.89
CA GLN A 222 14.82 -4.26 -11.59
C GLN A 222 15.31 -5.37 -10.65
N GLU A 223 15.83 -5.00 -9.47
CA GLU A 223 16.26 -6.00 -8.47
C GLU A 223 15.08 -6.87 -8.00
N LEU A 224 13.91 -6.26 -7.77
CA LEU A 224 12.71 -6.99 -7.35
C LEU A 224 12.14 -7.87 -8.47
N GLU A 225 12.21 -7.44 -9.72
CA GLU A 225 11.79 -8.22 -10.88
C GLU A 225 12.60 -9.52 -10.98
N VAL A 226 13.93 -9.44 -10.86
CA VAL A 226 14.81 -10.61 -10.87
C VAL A 226 14.55 -11.54 -9.66
N ILE A 227 14.25 -10.96 -8.49
CA ILE A 227 13.86 -11.76 -7.31
C ILE A 227 12.52 -12.47 -7.53
N LEU A 228 11.58 -11.85 -8.27
CA LEU A 228 10.26 -12.40 -8.53
C LEU A 228 10.20 -13.30 -9.77
N ASP A 229 11.23 -13.29 -10.63
CA ASP A 229 11.42 -14.24 -11.74
C ASP A 229 11.97 -15.61 -11.28
N PHE A 230 11.69 -15.98 -10.03
CA PHE A 230 12.18 -17.20 -9.40
C PHE A 230 11.70 -18.53 -10.01
N PRO A 231 10.62 -18.65 -10.83
CA PRO A 231 10.28 -19.94 -11.44
C PRO A 231 11.42 -20.52 -12.29
N ASN A 232 12.34 -19.68 -12.77
CA ASN A 232 13.49 -20.10 -13.56
C ASN A 232 14.71 -20.42 -12.68
N GLU A 233 15.00 -19.60 -11.65
CA GLU A 233 16.23 -19.70 -10.85
C GLU A 233 16.01 -19.39 -9.36
N PRO A 234 15.31 -20.26 -8.59
CA PRO A 234 14.85 -19.91 -7.24
C PRO A 234 15.98 -19.73 -6.22
N THR A 235 17.08 -20.45 -6.37
CA THR A 235 18.28 -20.28 -5.53
C THR A 235 18.91 -18.90 -5.77
N ASP A 236 18.98 -18.45 -7.02
CA ASP A 236 19.60 -17.18 -7.37
C ASP A 236 18.72 -16.01 -6.94
N SER A 237 17.39 -16.11 -7.10
CA SER A 237 16.44 -15.17 -6.53
C SER A 237 16.57 -15.07 -5.00
N MET A 238 16.76 -16.20 -4.31
CA MET A 238 17.01 -16.22 -2.86
C MET A 238 18.31 -15.48 -2.51
N LEU A 239 19.42 -15.79 -3.18
CA LEU A 239 20.71 -15.15 -2.93
C LEU A 239 20.67 -13.64 -3.22
N ARG A 240 20.03 -13.22 -4.31
CA ARG A 240 19.81 -11.81 -4.64
C ARG A 240 18.99 -11.09 -3.58
N SER A 241 17.93 -11.73 -3.07
CA SER A 241 17.13 -11.15 -1.98
C SER A 241 17.94 -10.92 -0.71
N ILE A 242 18.87 -11.84 -0.37
CA ILE A 242 19.82 -11.69 0.75
C ILE A 242 20.74 -10.49 0.53
N ILE A 243 21.32 -10.35 -0.66
CA ILE A 243 22.21 -9.23 -1.00
C ILE A 243 21.47 -7.89 -0.88
N LEU A 244 20.29 -7.80 -1.48
CA LEU A 244 19.46 -6.59 -1.44
C LEU A 244 19.05 -6.24 0.00
N TYR A 245 18.61 -7.22 0.78
CA TYR A 245 18.26 -7.04 2.19
C TYR A 245 19.40 -6.44 3.00
N LYS A 246 20.59 -7.07 2.94
CA LYS A 246 21.77 -6.61 3.69
C LYS A 246 22.16 -5.19 3.31
N ASN A 247 22.07 -4.85 2.03
CA ASN A 247 22.34 -3.49 1.54
C ASN A 247 21.34 -2.47 2.10
N LEU A 248 20.05 -2.79 2.11
CA LEU A 248 19.01 -1.90 2.63
C LEU A 248 19.14 -1.71 4.15
N VAL A 249 19.31 -2.79 4.92
CA VAL A 249 19.48 -2.72 6.38
C VAL A 249 20.70 -1.89 6.77
N LYS A 250 21.84 -2.11 6.10
CA LYS A 250 23.06 -1.34 6.35
C LYS A 250 22.86 0.15 6.14
N ARG A 251 22.12 0.57 5.10
CA ARG A 251 21.78 1.98 4.87
C ARG A 251 20.90 2.54 5.97
N VAL A 252 19.84 1.81 6.34
CA VAL A 252 18.87 2.23 7.37
C VAL A 252 19.50 2.32 8.76
N LEU A 253 20.41 1.43 9.12
CA LEU A 253 21.13 1.50 10.39
C LEU A 253 22.11 2.68 10.42
N ARG A 254 22.88 2.87 9.34
CA ARG A 254 23.88 3.95 9.24
C ARG A 254 23.26 5.34 9.39
N GLN A 255 22.12 5.58 8.74
CA GLN A 255 21.44 6.89 8.79
C GLN A 255 20.82 7.20 10.17
N GLU A 256 20.48 6.18 10.95
CA GLU A 256 19.92 6.32 12.31
C GLU A 256 21.00 6.28 13.41
N GLY A 257 22.26 6.04 13.04
CA GLY A 257 23.36 5.85 14.00
C GLY A 257 23.18 4.60 14.87
N LEU A 258 22.53 3.56 14.33
CA LEU A 258 22.24 2.31 15.03
C LEU A 258 23.24 1.22 14.63
N SER A 259 23.48 0.29 15.54
CA SER A 259 24.17 -0.98 15.28
C SER A 259 23.22 -2.15 15.53
N PHE A 260 23.51 -3.28 14.90
CA PHE A 260 22.71 -4.50 14.98
C PHE A 260 23.62 -5.72 14.89
N GLU A 261 23.39 -6.71 15.75
CA GLU A 261 24.09 -7.99 15.71
C GLU A 261 23.25 -9.03 14.96
N PRO A 262 23.73 -9.56 13.82
CA PRO A 262 22.91 -10.38 12.94
C PRO A 262 23.03 -11.87 13.30
N GLU A 263 22.55 -12.27 14.48
CA GLU A 263 22.64 -13.67 14.94
C GLU A 263 21.89 -14.63 14.00
N ALA A 264 20.67 -14.28 13.59
CA ALA A 264 19.84 -15.08 12.69
C ALA A 264 20.48 -15.27 11.31
N GLU A 265 21.11 -14.21 10.78
CA GLU A 265 21.86 -14.27 9.51
C GLU A 265 22.92 -15.37 9.54
N GLN A 266 23.75 -15.39 10.58
CA GLN A 266 24.86 -16.34 10.64
C GLN A 266 24.37 -17.78 10.67
N LEU A 267 23.32 -18.06 11.44
CA LEU A 267 22.76 -19.40 11.56
C LEU A 267 22.14 -19.88 10.24
N VAL A 268 21.36 -19.01 9.59
CA VAL A 268 20.69 -19.32 8.32
C VAL A 268 21.70 -19.51 7.20
N LEU A 269 22.68 -18.61 7.05
CA LEU A 269 23.70 -18.72 6.00
C LEU A 269 24.56 -19.98 6.15
N ARG A 270 24.98 -20.34 7.38
CA ARG A 270 25.70 -21.60 7.63
C ARG A 270 24.87 -22.81 7.22
N THR A 271 23.56 -22.78 7.48
CA THR A 271 22.66 -23.88 7.14
C THR A 271 22.47 -24.02 5.63
N ILE A 272 22.24 -22.91 4.93
CA ILE A 272 22.16 -22.88 3.46
C ILE A 272 23.47 -23.40 2.85
N GLN A 273 24.61 -22.89 3.31
CA GLN A 273 25.92 -23.31 2.81
C GLN A 273 26.13 -24.83 2.97
N ARG A 274 25.79 -25.40 4.12
CA ARG A 274 25.88 -26.86 4.35
C ARG A 274 24.98 -27.64 3.40
N GLY A 275 23.74 -27.19 3.18
CA GLY A 275 22.81 -27.88 2.28
C GLY A 275 23.18 -27.77 0.80
N LEU A 276 23.80 -26.67 0.38
CA LEU A 276 24.34 -26.53 -0.98
C LEU A 276 25.57 -27.41 -1.21
N ILE A 277 26.44 -27.58 -0.21
CA ILE A 277 27.65 -28.42 -0.30
C ILE A 277 27.32 -29.91 -0.23
N SER A 278 26.31 -30.32 0.53
CA SER A 278 26.00 -31.73 0.78
C SER A 278 25.33 -32.44 -0.40
N LYS A 279 25.02 -31.74 -1.50
CA LYS A 279 24.46 -32.35 -2.71
C LYS A 279 25.56 -32.84 -3.65
N PRO A 280 25.74 -34.17 -3.84
CA PRO A 280 26.36 -34.66 -5.06
C PRO A 280 25.51 -34.20 -6.25
N LYS A 281 26.15 -33.77 -7.35
CA LYS A 281 25.47 -33.39 -8.62
C LYS A 281 24.43 -34.46 -8.97
N ARG A 282 23.16 -34.24 -8.62
CA ARG A 282 22.07 -35.12 -9.02
C ARG A 282 21.58 -34.63 -10.39
N TRP A 283 22.17 -35.25 -11.41
CA TRP A 283 21.67 -35.44 -12.78
C TRP A 283 21.40 -34.18 -13.62
N GLY A 284 22.08 -34.12 -14.77
CA GLY A 284 21.61 -33.37 -15.94
C GLY A 284 20.56 -34.14 -16.71
#